data_AF-A0A1K1PPS1-F1
#
_entry.id   AF-A0A1K1PPS1-F1
#
_cell.length_a   1.000
_cell.length_b   1.000
_cell.length_c   1.000
_cell.angle_alpha   90.00
_cell.angle_beta   90.00
_cell.angle_gamma   90.00
#
_symmetry.space_group_name_H-M   'P 1'
#
loop_
_entity.id
_entity.type
_entity.pdbx_description
1 polymer ?
#
loop_
_entity_poly.entity_id
_entity_poly.type
_entity_poly.pdbx_seq_one_letter_code
_entity_poly.pdbx_strand_id
1 'polypeptide(L)'
;MNEEKLTINIPYLERKAEAFNTETCVVEKAIPVSNYRFRQMKSCPMQDYKEISDNLDCMFSENGEYHCLLIYDKENGDGLLVESEGFDYFRYAQYVPQAKLILEEFAKTHAHEMRFCCPLEIYLHVDNYPRECCIADNAEMTKYADVINMGIRENDLPEEQERGLMHWYHPNGENDELENKIFSAHCSVDVIEGELAGVITAKVVGELSDEAMEKFISFCSSCLSDGWGESLEQKYLRTDAGEVNVSFWNDGDDWRLLPEREYLDSLAQSEDMGMGVMT
;
A
#
# COMPACT_ATOMS: atom_id res chain seq x y z
N MET A 1 33.99 17.81 -15.19
CA MET A 1 32.85 17.42 -14.34
C MET A 1 31.77 18.44 -14.61
N ASN A 2 30.62 18.02 -15.15
CA ASN A 2 29.45 18.90 -15.09
C ASN A 2 29.04 18.95 -13.63
N GLU A 3 29.06 20.13 -13.02
CA GLU A 3 28.44 20.31 -11.70
C GLU A 3 26.95 20.05 -11.86
N GLU A 4 26.44 19.00 -11.23
CA GLU A 4 25.01 18.78 -11.11
C GLU A 4 24.42 19.91 -10.27
N LYS A 5 23.44 20.61 -10.84
CA LYS A 5 22.73 21.70 -10.17
C LYS A 5 21.28 21.31 -10.00
N LEU A 6 20.73 21.59 -8.82
CA LEU A 6 19.30 21.43 -8.56
C LEU A 6 18.52 22.36 -9.48
N THR A 7 17.58 21.78 -10.23
CA THR A 7 16.63 22.52 -11.07
C THR A 7 15.26 22.39 -10.43
N ILE A 8 14.58 23.52 -10.24
CA ILE A 8 13.22 23.57 -9.67
C ILE A 8 12.35 24.36 -10.64
N ASN A 9 11.18 23.81 -10.96
CA ASN A 9 10.18 24.51 -11.75
C ASN A 9 9.42 25.49 -10.86
N ILE A 10 9.35 26.75 -11.27
CA ILE A 10 8.54 27.78 -10.60
C ILE A 10 7.67 28.47 -11.65
N PRO A 11 6.46 28.95 -11.32
CA PRO A 11 5.57 29.60 -12.29
C PRO A 11 6.25 30.74 -13.06
N TYR A 12 6.78 31.73 -12.34
CA TYR A 12 7.62 32.81 -12.84
C TYR A 12 8.22 33.57 -11.65
N LEU A 13 9.32 34.30 -11.88
CA LEU A 13 9.90 35.19 -10.86
C LEU A 13 9.19 36.54 -10.89
N GLU A 14 8.53 36.87 -9.78
CA GLU A 14 7.91 38.17 -9.58
C GLU A 14 8.85 39.19 -8.94
N ARG A 15 8.50 40.47 -9.06
CA ARG A 15 9.11 41.50 -8.22
C ARG A 15 8.74 41.21 -6.76
N LYS A 16 9.75 41.20 -5.88
CA LYS A 16 9.58 40.91 -4.45
C LYS A 16 8.36 41.65 -3.84
N ALA A 17 7.53 40.91 -3.11
CA ALA A 17 6.48 41.46 -2.25
C ALA A 17 7.08 42.24 -1.07
N GLU A 18 6.25 42.97 -0.32
CA GLU A 18 6.68 43.62 0.93
C GLU A 18 6.96 42.60 2.04
N ALA A 19 6.21 41.50 2.06
CA ALA A 19 6.40 40.33 2.92
C ALA A 19 5.89 39.05 2.22
N PHE A 20 6.41 37.89 2.64
CA PHE A 20 5.94 36.57 2.19
C PHE A 20 5.05 35.97 3.27
N ASN A 21 3.76 36.32 3.24
CA ASN A 21 2.77 35.73 4.14
C ASN A 21 2.44 34.31 3.68
N THR A 22 2.21 33.42 4.63
CA THR A 22 1.83 32.02 4.39
C THR A 22 0.51 31.74 5.06
N GLU A 23 -0.35 30.99 4.38
CA GLU A 23 -1.59 30.44 4.94
C GLU A 23 -1.45 28.91 5.04
N THR A 24 -2.15 28.31 5.99
CA THR A 24 -2.18 26.86 6.13
C THR A 24 -3.13 26.28 5.08
N CYS A 25 -2.65 25.28 4.36
CA CYS A 25 -3.43 24.51 3.43
C CYS A 25 -3.42 23.05 3.89
N VAL A 26 -4.61 22.50 4.10
CA VAL A 26 -4.83 21.07 4.34
C VAL A 26 -5.03 20.39 3.00
N VAL A 27 -4.25 19.34 2.74
CA VAL A 27 -4.45 18.48 1.58
C VAL A 27 -5.39 17.38 2.00
N GLU A 28 -6.67 17.50 1.63
CA GLU A 28 -7.66 16.47 1.92
C GLU A 28 -7.42 15.23 1.06
N LYS A 29 -6.92 15.44 -0.15
CA LYS A 29 -6.66 14.36 -1.09
C LYS A 29 -5.63 14.70 -2.14
N ALA A 30 -4.79 13.71 -2.47
CA ALA A 30 -3.81 13.81 -3.55
C ALA A 30 -4.23 12.94 -4.75
N ILE A 31 -4.24 13.52 -5.95
CA ILE A 31 -4.68 12.84 -7.18
C ILE A 31 -3.51 12.75 -8.16
N PRO A 32 -2.96 11.55 -8.43
CA PRO A 32 -1.95 11.37 -9.45
C PRO A 32 -2.56 11.47 -10.85
N VAL A 33 -1.93 12.26 -11.73
CA VAL A 33 -2.30 12.36 -13.15
C VAL A 33 -1.08 12.16 -14.04
N SER A 34 -1.29 11.75 -15.30
CA SER A 34 -0.18 11.67 -16.27
C SER A 34 0.38 13.04 -16.61
N ASN A 35 1.63 13.12 -17.04
CA ASN A 35 2.30 14.36 -17.44
C ASN A 35 1.55 15.10 -18.55
N TYR A 36 0.95 14.37 -19.49
CA TYR A 36 0.10 14.96 -20.51
C TYR A 36 -1.12 15.66 -19.90
N ARG A 37 -1.82 14.98 -18.98
CA ARG A 37 -3.00 15.51 -18.28
C ARG A 37 -2.63 16.69 -17.38
N PHE A 38 -1.53 16.59 -16.63
CA PHE A 38 -1.01 17.67 -15.80
C PHE A 38 -0.67 18.91 -16.62
N ARG A 39 0.02 18.74 -17.77
CA ARG A 39 0.33 19.86 -18.69
C ARG A 39 -0.92 20.50 -19.26
N GLN A 40 -1.96 19.72 -19.56
CA GLN A 40 -3.25 20.22 -20.01
C GLN A 40 -3.90 21.09 -18.93
N MET A 41 -4.02 20.57 -17.70
CA MET A 41 -4.58 21.30 -16.55
C MET A 41 -3.84 22.61 -16.29
N LYS A 42 -2.50 22.57 -16.29
CA LYS A 42 -1.66 23.76 -16.13
C LYS A 42 -1.88 24.80 -17.24
N SER A 43 -2.15 24.37 -18.47
CA SER A 43 -2.30 25.28 -19.62
C SER A 43 -3.72 25.83 -19.76
N CYS A 44 -4.71 25.12 -19.23
CA CYS A 44 -6.13 25.43 -19.37
C CYS A 44 -6.89 25.33 -18.02
N PRO A 45 -6.48 26.02 -16.95
CA PRO A 45 -7.06 25.85 -15.60
C PRO A 45 -8.56 26.21 -15.49
N MET A 46 -9.10 26.95 -16.46
CA MET A 46 -10.52 27.33 -16.54
C MET A 46 -11.41 26.28 -17.22
N GLN A 47 -10.83 25.19 -17.73
CA GLN A 47 -11.61 24.09 -18.30
C GLN A 47 -12.19 23.24 -17.16
N ASP A 48 -13.36 22.64 -17.38
CA ASP A 48 -13.91 21.67 -16.44
C ASP A 48 -13.12 20.35 -16.46
N TYR A 49 -12.80 19.85 -15.27
CA TYR A 49 -12.04 18.62 -15.07
C TYR A 49 -12.80 17.68 -14.13
N LYS A 50 -12.90 16.41 -14.54
CA LYS A 50 -13.57 15.37 -13.75
C LYS A 50 -12.92 15.18 -12.38
N GLU A 51 -11.59 15.31 -12.35
CA GLU A 51 -10.78 15.25 -11.13
C GLU A 51 -11.20 16.29 -10.09
N ILE A 52 -11.78 17.41 -10.52
CA ILE A 52 -12.34 18.46 -9.65
C ILE A 52 -13.81 18.15 -9.31
N SER A 53 -14.64 17.86 -10.32
CA SER A 53 -16.08 17.62 -10.12
C SER A 53 -16.38 16.42 -9.22
N ASP A 54 -15.54 15.39 -9.27
CA ASP A 54 -15.70 14.15 -8.48
C ASP A 54 -15.27 14.33 -7.01
N ASN A 55 -14.71 15.49 -6.65
CA ASN A 55 -14.08 15.75 -5.35
C ASN A 55 -14.47 17.11 -4.76
N LEU A 56 -15.59 17.69 -5.18
CA LEU A 56 -16.05 19.01 -4.70
C LEU A 56 -16.27 19.06 -3.19
N ASP A 57 -16.62 17.93 -2.58
CA ASP A 57 -16.82 17.77 -1.14
C ASP A 57 -15.51 17.83 -0.34
N CYS A 58 -14.36 17.61 -0.98
CA CYS A 58 -13.04 17.70 -0.35
C CYS A 58 -12.43 19.11 -0.40
N MET A 59 -13.08 20.09 -1.04
CA MET A 59 -12.57 21.45 -1.19
C MET A 59 -13.47 22.46 -0.49
N PHE A 60 -12.94 23.15 0.51
CA PHE A 60 -13.66 24.17 1.26
C PHE A 60 -12.70 25.05 2.05
N SER A 61 -13.21 26.11 2.67
CA SER A 61 -12.46 26.87 3.66
C SER A 61 -13.19 26.83 5.00
N GLU A 62 -12.48 26.41 6.04
CA GLU A 62 -12.97 26.36 7.40
C GLU A 62 -11.94 27.02 8.34
N ASN A 63 -12.41 27.87 9.26
CA ASN A 63 -11.56 28.53 10.27
C ASN A 63 -10.34 29.30 9.74
N GLY A 64 -10.34 29.72 8.47
CA GLY A 64 -9.22 30.41 7.83
C GLY A 64 -8.15 29.47 7.28
N GLU A 65 -8.40 28.17 7.25
CA GLU A 65 -7.58 27.18 6.54
C GLU A 65 -8.26 26.82 5.21
N TYR A 66 -7.44 26.58 4.19
CA TYR A 66 -7.91 26.06 2.91
C TYR A 66 -7.78 24.54 2.90
N HIS A 67 -8.88 23.86 2.62
CA HIS A 67 -8.93 22.43 2.36
C HIS A 67 -8.93 22.23 0.85
N CYS A 68 -7.88 21.59 0.34
CA CYS A 68 -7.56 21.56 -1.08
C CYS A 68 -7.34 20.13 -1.59
N LEU A 69 -7.50 19.98 -2.90
CA LEU A 69 -6.96 18.86 -3.64
C LEU A 69 -5.52 19.15 -4.06
N LEU A 70 -4.66 18.15 -3.98
CA LEU A 70 -3.33 18.18 -4.58
C LEU A 70 -3.31 17.30 -5.83
N ILE A 71 -3.40 17.91 -7.01
CA ILE A 71 -3.23 17.20 -8.28
C ILE A 71 -1.74 17.20 -8.63
N TYR A 72 -1.14 16.03 -8.87
CA TYR A 72 0.30 15.95 -9.13
C TYR A 72 0.66 15.06 -10.33
N ASP A 73 1.75 15.44 -11.01
CA ASP A 73 2.33 14.72 -12.14
C ASP A 73 3.07 13.49 -11.63
N LYS A 74 2.56 12.29 -11.94
CA LYS A 74 3.17 11.05 -11.46
C LYS A 74 4.56 10.77 -12.04
N GLU A 75 4.88 11.34 -13.21
CA GLU A 75 6.15 11.16 -13.90
C GLU A 75 7.21 12.23 -13.54
N ASN A 76 6.81 13.49 -13.36
CA ASN A 76 7.75 14.61 -13.11
C ASN A 76 7.67 15.20 -11.70
N GLY A 77 6.64 14.83 -10.93
CA GLY A 77 6.54 15.12 -9.50
C GLY A 77 6.00 16.49 -9.12
N ASP A 78 5.87 17.44 -10.04
CA ASP A 78 5.26 18.74 -9.75
C ASP A 78 3.74 18.64 -9.52
N GLY A 79 3.16 19.59 -8.79
CA GLY A 79 1.74 19.57 -8.43
C GLY A 79 1.04 20.93 -8.48
N LEU A 80 -0.28 20.87 -8.33
CA LEU A 80 -1.21 21.99 -8.22
C LEU A 80 -2.08 21.75 -6.99
N LEU A 81 -2.02 22.64 -6.01
CA LEU A 81 -3.06 22.75 -4.99
C LEU A 81 -4.25 23.44 -5.60
N VAL A 82 -5.45 22.94 -5.35
CA VAL A 82 -6.69 23.44 -5.94
C VAL A 82 -7.77 23.54 -4.88
N GLU A 83 -8.42 24.70 -4.84
CA GLU A 83 -9.70 24.92 -4.18
C GLU A 83 -10.65 25.50 -5.24
N SER A 84 -11.83 24.91 -5.41
CA SER A 84 -12.72 25.27 -6.51
C SER A 84 -13.89 26.17 -6.14
N GLU A 85 -14.17 26.40 -4.84
CA GLU A 85 -15.42 26.94 -4.30
C GLU A 85 -16.67 26.33 -4.97
N GLY A 86 -16.67 25.02 -5.20
CA GLY A 86 -17.79 24.28 -5.77
C GLY A 86 -17.91 24.33 -7.30
N PHE A 87 -16.90 24.81 -8.02
CA PHE A 87 -16.83 24.76 -9.48
C PHE A 87 -16.05 23.53 -9.98
N ASP A 88 -16.26 23.14 -11.24
CA ASP A 88 -15.57 22.00 -11.86
C ASP A 88 -14.18 22.35 -12.43
N TYR A 89 -13.66 23.54 -12.13
CA TYR A 89 -12.37 24.04 -12.60
C TYR A 89 -11.54 24.65 -11.46
N PHE A 90 -10.31 25.06 -11.77
CA PHE A 90 -9.28 25.48 -10.81
C PHE A 90 -9.51 26.94 -10.40
N ARG A 91 -10.53 27.20 -9.57
CA ARG A 91 -10.89 28.58 -9.21
C ARG A 91 -9.80 29.30 -8.43
N TYR A 92 -9.22 28.64 -7.43
CA TYR A 92 -7.96 29.00 -6.81
C TYR A 92 -6.98 27.85 -6.98
N ALA A 93 -5.76 28.17 -7.38
CA ALA A 93 -4.73 27.17 -7.49
C ALA A 93 -3.34 27.73 -7.26
N GLN A 94 -2.46 26.88 -6.73
CA GLN A 94 -1.06 27.19 -6.51
C GLN A 94 -0.15 26.07 -7.02
N TYR A 95 0.90 26.45 -7.73
CA TYR A 95 1.93 25.50 -8.18
C TYR A 95 2.81 25.08 -7.03
N VAL A 96 2.96 23.77 -6.86
CA VAL A 96 3.83 23.16 -5.85
C VAL A 96 4.93 22.39 -6.57
N PRO A 97 6.17 22.89 -6.58
CA PRO A 97 7.28 22.12 -7.13
C PRO A 97 7.52 20.86 -6.31
N GLN A 98 7.82 19.75 -6.97
CA GLN A 98 8.18 18.49 -6.31
C GLN A 98 7.11 17.97 -5.32
N ALA A 99 5.84 18.25 -5.57
CA ALA A 99 4.70 17.79 -4.77
C ALA A 99 4.72 16.28 -4.47
N LYS A 100 5.08 15.45 -5.44
CA LYS A 100 5.21 14.00 -5.27
C LYS A 100 6.21 13.62 -4.17
N LEU A 101 7.39 14.24 -4.16
CA LEU A 101 8.39 14.00 -3.11
C LEU A 101 7.90 14.43 -1.73
N ILE A 102 7.14 15.52 -1.65
CA ILE A 102 6.53 15.99 -0.39
C ILE A 102 5.51 14.96 0.12
N LEU A 103 4.66 14.43 -0.77
CA LEU A 103 3.68 13.40 -0.44
C LEU A 103 4.34 12.09 0.01
N GLU A 104 5.36 11.64 -0.70
CA GLU A 104 6.11 10.43 -0.37
C GLU A 104 6.79 10.54 1.00
N GLU A 105 7.42 11.68 1.29
CA GLU A 105 8.05 11.90 2.60
C GLU A 105 7.01 12.03 3.73
N PHE A 106 5.86 12.65 3.45
CA PHE A 106 4.73 12.70 4.40
C PHE A 106 4.23 11.28 4.71
N ALA A 107 3.93 10.49 3.68
CA ALA A 107 3.48 9.11 3.84
C ALA A 107 4.50 8.29 4.61
N LYS A 108 5.80 8.42 4.29
CA LYS A 108 6.87 7.72 5.00
C LYS A 108 6.97 8.06 6.49
N THR A 109 6.60 9.27 6.88
CA THR A 109 6.73 9.76 8.27
C THR A 109 5.43 9.68 9.09
N HIS A 110 4.27 9.61 8.43
CA HIS A 110 2.95 9.63 9.07
C HIS A 110 2.13 8.37 8.83
N ALA A 111 2.58 7.45 7.97
CA ALA A 111 1.96 6.14 7.86
C ALA A 111 2.21 5.33 9.14
N HIS A 112 1.17 4.62 9.58
CA HIS A 112 1.31 3.58 10.57
C HIS A 112 1.25 2.21 9.89
N GLU A 113 1.75 1.18 10.59
CA GLU A 113 1.73 -0.19 10.10
C GLU A 113 0.43 -0.87 10.52
N MET A 114 -0.23 -1.52 9.56
CA MET A 114 -1.32 -2.45 9.79
C MET A 114 -0.87 -3.84 9.33
N ARG A 115 -1.08 -4.84 10.18
CA ARG A 115 -0.69 -6.22 9.91
C ARG A 115 -1.93 -7.06 9.62
N PHE A 116 -1.82 -7.89 8.59
CA PHE A 116 -2.82 -8.88 8.23
C PHE A 116 -2.14 -10.24 8.21
N CYS A 117 -2.79 -11.23 8.81
CA CYS A 117 -2.22 -12.54 9.03
C CYS A 117 -3.09 -13.61 8.36
N CYS A 118 -2.45 -14.63 7.81
CA CYS A 118 -3.10 -15.81 7.27
C CYS A 118 -2.34 -17.09 7.67
N PRO A 119 -3.01 -18.25 7.69
CA PRO A 119 -2.34 -19.53 7.79
C PRO A 119 -1.34 -19.70 6.64
N LEU A 120 -0.20 -20.29 6.95
CA LEU A 120 0.88 -20.57 6.00
C LEU A 120 0.97 -22.09 5.78
N GLU A 121 1.30 -22.53 4.58
CA GLU A 121 1.68 -23.92 4.33
C GLU A 121 3.11 -23.99 3.80
N ILE A 122 3.93 -24.78 4.49
CA ILE A 122 5.32 -25.01 4.11
C ILE A 122 5.47 -26.44 3.67
N TYR A 123 6.08 -26.63 2.51
CA TYR A 123 6.22 -27.93 1.87
C TYR A 123 7.69 -28.30 1.77
N LEU A 124 8.06 -29.44 2.34
CA LEU A 124 9.39 -30.00 2.20
C LEU A 124 9.50 -30.70 0.84
N HIS A 125 10.52 -30.36 0.06
CA HIS A 125 10.82 -31.05 -1.17
C HIS A 125 11.49 -32.40 -0.88
N VAL A 126 10.74 -33.49 -1.08
CA VAL A 126 11.22 -34.85 -0.90
C VAL A 126 11.16 -35.60 -2.23
N ASP A 127 12.31 -36.09 -2.69
CA ASP A 127 12.42 -36.81 -3.94
C ASP A 127 11.44 -37.99 -4.02
N ASN A 128 10.65 -38.04 -5.09
CA ASN A 128 9.63 -39.06 -5.39
C ASN A 128 8.41 -39.08 -4.46
N TYR A 129 8.18 -38.04 -3.67
CA TYR A 129 6.95 -37.88 -2.88
C TYR A 129 6.09 -36.72 -3.43
N PRO A 130 4.76 -36.87 -3.50
CA PRO A 130 3.85 -35.76 -3.79
C PRO A 130 3.97 -34.66 -2.73
N ARG A 131 3.90 -33.39 -3.16
CA ARG A 131 4.04 -32.21 -2.30
C ARG A 131 3.04 -32.23 -1.15
N GLU A 132 1.80 -32.61 -1.42
CA GLU A 132 0.69 -32.63 -0.47
C GLU A 132 0.91 -33.61 0.69
N CYS A 133 1.83 -34.56 0.55
CA CYS A 133 2.25 -35.49 1.60
C CYS A 133 3.44 -34.99 2.42
N CYS A 134 3.97 -33.80 2.11
CA CYS A 134 5.20 -33.26 2.69
C CYS A 134 4.99 -31.88 3.33
N ILE A 135 3.80 -31.63 3.86
CA ILE A 135 3.50 -30.42 4.65
C ILE A 135 4.30 -30.49 5.96
N ALA A 136 5.07 -29.44 6.24
CA ALA A 136 5.86 -29.28 7.45
C ALA A 136 5.02 -28.69 8.58
N ASP A 137 5.41 -28.99 9.82
CA ASP A 137 4.83 -28.35 11.00
C ASP A 137 5.35 -26.90 11.09
N ASN A 138 4.42 -25.94 11.05
CA ASN A 138 4.74 -24.52 11.13
C ASN A 138 5.45 -24.14 12.44
N ALA A 139 5.20 -24.84 13.56
CA ALA A 139 5.91 -24.63 14.82
C ALA A 139 7.40 -25.00 14.69
N GLU A 140 7.71 -26.10 14.00
CA GLU A 140 9.10 -26.54 13.78
C GLU A 140 9.86 -25.66 12.80
N MET A 141 9.13 -24.97 11.91
CA MET A 141 9.70 -24.11 10.87
C MET A 141 10.00 -22.67 11.33
N THR A 142 9.56 -22.27 12.52
CA THR A 142 9.82 -20.94 13.12
C THR A 142 11.29 -20.52 13.09
N LYS A 143 12.22 -21.45 13.33
CA LYS A 143 13.68 -21.21 13.28
C LYS A 143 14.22 -20.82 11.90
N TYR A 144 13.43 -21.01 10.84
CA TYR A 144 13.80 -20.66 9.47
C TYR A 144 13.12 -19.37 8.98
N ALA A 145 12.40 -18.64 9.84
CA ALA A 145 11.71 -17.40 9.48
C ALA A 145 12.62 -16.41 8.74
N ASP A 146 13.86 -16.22 9.19
CA ASP A 146 14.81 -15.31 8.54
C ASP A 146 15.18 -15.73 7.11
N VAL A 147 15.41 -17.03 6.91
CA VAL A 147 15.74 -17.61 5.60
C VAL A 147 14.54 -17.52 4.66
N ILE A 148 13.35 -17.81 5.16
CA ILE A 148 12.11 -17.70 4.40
C ILE A 148 11.85 -16.24 4.01
N ASN A 149 11.96 -15.30 4.95
CA ASN A 149 11.82 -13.87 4.68
C ASN A 149 12.85 -13.35 3.68
N MET A 150 14.07 -13.90 3.69
CA MET A 150 15.07 -13.59 2.66
C MET A 150 14.61 -14.09 1.27
N GLY A 151 14.12 -15.32 1.19
CA GLY A 151 13.56 -15.87 -0.05
C GLY A 151 12.36 -15.08 -0.59
N ILE A 152 11.48 -14.61 0.31
CA ILE A 152 10.35 -13.73 -0.04
C ILE A 152 10.86 -12.43 -0.65
N ARG A 153 11.82 -11.74 -0.01
CA ARG A 153 12.40 -10.50 -0.53
C ARG A 153 13.13 -10.68 -1.86
N GLU A 154 13.71 -11.85 -2.12
CA GLU A 154 14.35 -12.19 -3.39
C GLU A 154 13.35 -12.57 -4.48
N ASN A 155 12.10 -12.87 -4.12
CA ASN A 155 11.01 -13.11 -5.08
C ASN A 155 10.50 -11.80 -5.68
N ASP A 156 10.48 -10.71 -4.89
CA ASP A 156 9.94 -9.42 -5.29
C ASP A 156 10.70 -8.83 -6.51
N LEU A 157 9.93 -8.35 -7.49
CA LEU A 157 10.41 -7.55 -8.60
C LEU A 157 10.97 -6.20 -8.11
N PRO A 158 11.89 -5.56 -8.86
CA PRO A 158 12.38 -4.23 -8.52
C PRO A 158 11.27 -3.20 -8.26
N GLU A 159 10.18 -3.27 -9.02
CA GLU A 159 9.01 -2.39 -8.90
C GLU A 159 8.18 -2.67 -7.62
N GLU A 160 8.23 -3.90 -7.10
CA GLU A 160 7.55 -4.30 -5.86
C GLU A 160 8.34 -3.88 -4.62
N GLN A 161 9.63 -3.52 -4.74
CA GLN A 161 10.43 -3.09 -3.59
C GLN A 161 9.91 -1.82 -2.91
N GLU A 162 9.20 -0.97 -3.65
CA GLU A 162 8.66 0.28 -3.12
C GLU A 162 7.21 0.13 -2.61
N ARG A 163 6.32 -0.47 -3.40
CA ARG A 163 4.88 -0.57 -3.07
C ARG A 163 4.43 -1.97 -2.63
N GLY A 164 5.26 -3.00 -2.77
CA GLY A 164 4.88 -4.39 -2.56
C GLY A 164 3.70 -4.78 -3.45
N LEU A 165 2.71 -5.49 -2.88
CA LEU A 165 1.49 -5.88 -3.58
C LEU A 165 0.73 -4.68 -4.18
N MET A 166 0.81 -3.50 -3.56
CA MET A 166 0.13 -2.30 -4.06
C MET A 166 0.66 -1.82 -5.43
N HIS A 167 1.79 -2.34 -5.91
CA HIS A 167 2.23 -2.12 -7.30
C HIS A 167 1.18 -2.61 -8.32
N TRP A 168 0.52 -3.74 -8.02
CA TRP A 168 -0.46 -4.37 -8.90
C TRP A 168 -1.88 -3.86 -8.69
N TYR A 169 -2.08 -2.99 -7.71
CA TYR A 169 -3.39 -2.45 -7.43
C TYR A 169 -3.84 -1.50 -8.54
N HIS A 170 -5.07 -1.70 -9.01
CA HIS A 170 -5.69 -0.85 -10.02
C HIS A 170 -6.97 -0.25 -9.43
N PRO A 171 -7.01 1.06 -9.17
CA PRO A 171 -8.15 1.70 -8.54
C PRO A 171 -9.38 1.66 -9.45
N ASN A 172 -10.57 1.47 -8.86
CA ASN A 172 -11.84 1.42 -9.61
C ASN A 172 -12.49 2.80 -9.81
N GLY A 173 -11.76 3.87 -9.50
CA GLY A 173 -12.23 5.25 -9.62
C GLY A 173 -11.24 6.23 -8.99
N GLU A 174 -11.52 7.53 -9.14
CA GLU A 174 -10.65 8.59 -8.62
C GLU A 174 -10.71 8.71 -7.08
N ASN A 175 -11.74 8.13 -6.44
CA ASN A 175 -11.99 8.19 -4.99
C ASN A 175 -11.67 6.88 -4.28
N ASP A 176 -10.73 6.12 -4.83
CA ASP A 176 -10.32 4.84 -4.27
C ASP A 176 -9.46 5.02 -3.01
N GLU A 177 -10.01 4.68 -1.85
CA GLU A 177 -9.29 4.84 -0.57
C GLU A 177 -7.98 4.06 -0.51
N LEU A 178 -7.89 2.90 -1.17
CA LEU A 178 -6.67 2.07 -1.11
C LEU A 178 -5.50 2.74 -1.81
N GLU A 179 -5.75 3.31 -2.99
CA GLU A 179 -4.70 4.03 -3.73
C GLU A 179 -4.26 5.29 -2.99
N ASN A 180 -5.17 5.95 -2.27
CA ASN A 180 -4.88 7.20 -1.58
C ASN A 180 -4.22 7.00 -0.21
N LYS A 181 -4.57 5.93 0.52
CA LYS A 181 -4.16 5.73 1.91
C LYS A 181 -3.12 4.64 2.09
N ILE A 182 -3.04 3.65 1.20
CA ILE A 182 -2.09 2.53 1.34
C ILE A 182 -0.87 2.77 0.45
N PHE A 183 0.25 3.11 1.09
CA PHE A 183 1.49 3.37 0.40
C PHE A 183 2.13 2.08 -0.13
N SER A 184 2.29 1.09 0.76
CA SER A 184 2.85 -0.20 0.42
C SER A 184 2.22 -1.33 1.21
N ALA A 185 2.33 -2.55 0.70
CA ALA A 185 1.90 -3.78 1.37
C ALA A 185 2.89 -4.90 1.05
N HIS A 186 3.71 -5.30 2.02
CA HIS A 186 4.75 -6.31 1.80
C HIS A 186 4.43 -7.61 2.53
N CYS A 187 4.62 -8.72 1.82
CA CYS A 187 4.50 -10.05 2.40
C CYS A 187 5.77 -10.42 3.17
N SER A 188 5.59 -11.17 4.25
CA SER A 188 6.63 -11.71 5.11
C SER A 188 6.05 -12.89 5.90
N VAL A 189 6.89 -13.58 6.65
CA VAL A 189 6.47 -14.55 7.66
C VAL A 189 6.90 -14.08 9.04
N ASP A 190 6.09 -14.36 10.05
CA ASP A 190 6.44 -14.08 11.45
C ASP A 190 5.97 -15.22 12.36
N VAL A 191 6.53 -15.29 13.57
CA VAL A 191 6.15 -16.28 14.58
C VAL A 191 5.01 -15.73 15.42
N ILE A 192 3.82 -16.31 15.27
CA ILE A 192 2.59 -15.91 15.97
C ILE A 192 2.12 -17.11 16.79
N GLU A 193 1.96 -16.94 18.10
CA GLU A 193 1.60 -18.01 19.05
C GLU A 193 2.44 -19.30 18.91
N GLY A 194 3.73 -19.15 18.54
CA GLY A 194 4.67 -20.26 18.43
C GLY A 194 4.68 -20.98 17.07
N GLU A 195 3.84 -20.56 16.13
CA GLU A 195 3.80 -21.09 14.76
C GLU A 195 4.20 -20.02 13.75
N LEU A 196 4.76 -20.45 12.61
CA LEU A 196 5.04 -19.55 11.50
C LEU A 196 3.73 -19.22 10.74
N ALA A 197 3.41 -17.94 10.62
CA ALA A 197 2.23 -17.44 9.90
C ALA A 197 2.64 -16.51 8.75
N GLY A 198 1.78 -16.41 7.74
CA GLY A 198 1.92 -15.42 6.67
C GLY A 198 1.49 -14.05 7.18
N VAL A 199 2.26 -13.01 6.87
CA VAL A 199 2.03 -11.64 7.32
C VAL A 199 2.14 -10.67 6.15
N ILE A 200 1.11 -9.85 5.96
CA ILE A 200 1.16 -8.66 5.11
C ILE A 200 1.26 -7.43 6.01
N THR A 201 2.33 -6.67 5.86
CA THR A 201 2.52 -5.39 6.55
C THR A 201 2.22 -4.26 5.58
N ALA A 202 1.08 -3.59 5.81
CA ALA A 202 0.64 -2.44 5.05
C ALA A 202 1.05 -1.13 5.75
N LYS A 203 1.57 -0.17 4.97
CA LYS A 203 1.81 1.21 5.45
C LYS A 203 0.66 2.12 5.05
N VAL A 204 -0.09 2.59 6.06
CA VAL A 204 -1.36 3.29 5.88
C VAL A 204 -1.33 4.68 6.48
N VAL A 205 -1.75 5.68 5.70
CA VAL A 205 -1.93 7.06 6.14
C VAL A 205 -3.39 7.30 6.52
N GLY A 206 -3.64 7.73 7.75
CA GLY A 206 -5.00 7.86 8.29
C GLY A 206 -5.66 6.49 8.47
N GLU A 207 -6.99 6.45 8.66
CA GLU A 207 -7.74 5.22 8.87
C GLU A 207 -8.42 4.75 7.57
N LEU A 208 -8.53 3.43 7.39
CA LEU A 208 -9.33 2.82 6.31
C LEU A 208 -10.78 2.68 6.78
N SER A 209 -11.73 2.98 5.90
CA SER A 209 -13.13 2.60 6.12
C SER A 209 -13.29 1.07 6.11
N ASP A 210 -14.38 0.56 6.68
CA ASP A 210 -14.69 -0.87 6.68
C ASP A 210 -14.76 -1.43 5.24
N GLU A 211 -15.38 -0.68 4.32
CA GLU A 211 -15.46 -1.04 2.90
C GLU A 211 -14.06 -1.09 2.25
N ALA A 212 -13.20 -0.12 2.55
CA ALA A 212 -11.82 -0.14 2.09
C ALA A 212 -11.05 -1.34 2.67
N MET A 213 -11.22 -1.65 3.95
CA MET A 213 -10.57 -2.78 4.60
C MET A 213 -10.98 -4.12 3.96
N GLU A 214 -12.28 -4.34 3.75
CA GLU A 214 -12.78 -5.53 3.05
C GLU A 214 -12.22 -5.65 1.64
N LYS A 215 -12.18 -4.53 0.91
CA LYS A 215 -11.61 -4.47 -0.44
C LYS A 215 -10.11 -4.79 -0.43
N PHE A 216 -9.36 -4.27 0.53
CA PHE A 216 -7.93 -4.52 0.66
C PHE A 216 -7.64 -6.00 0.96
N ILE A 217 -8.37 -6.59 1.90
CA ILE A 217 -8.27 -8.02 2.23
C ILE A 217 -8.58 -8.88 1.00
N SER A 218 -9.65 -8.55 0.26
CA SER A 218 -10.02 -9.25 -0.98
C SER A 218 -8.95 -9.16 -2.07
N PHE A 219 -8.37 -7.96 -2.25
CA PHE A 219 -7.26 -7.73 -3.18
C PHE A 219 -6.04 -8.57 -2.79
N CYS A 220 -5.56 -8.45 -1.54
CA CYS A 220 -4.42 -9.19 -1.05
C CYS A 220 -4.64 -10.70 -1.17
N SER A 221 -5.80 -11.21 -0.75
CA SER A 221 -6.15 -12.63 -0.86
C SER A 221 -6.05 -13.13 -2.30
N SER A 222 -6.50 -12.32 -3.27
CA SER A 222 -6.37 -12.65 -4.70
C SER A 222 -4.91 -12.74 -5.13
N CYS A 223 -4.06 -11.80 -4.70
CA CYS A 223 -2.61 -11.83 -4.95
C CYS A 223 -1.87 -12.97 -4.23
N LEU A 224 -2.39 -13.46 -3.10
CA LEU A 224 -1.82 -14.60 -2.40
C LEU A 224 -2.22 -15.93 -3.06
N SER A 225 -3.43 -16.00 -3.64
CA SER A 225 -3.91 -17.19 -4.35
C SER A 225 -3.36 -17.33 -5.77
N ASP A 226 -3.00 -16.20 -6.41
CA ASP A 226 -2.63 -16.14 -7.82
C ASP A 226 -1.56 -15.06 -8.04
N GLY A 227 -0.79 -15.16 -9.12
CA GLY A 227 0.24 -14.19 -9.48
C GLY A 227 1.42 -14.19 -8.50
N TRP A 228 1.40 -13.30 -7.50
CA TRP A 228 2.51 -13.16 -6.55
C TRP A 228 2.68 -14.44 -5.72
N GLY A 229 1.60 -14.97 -5.14
CA GLY A 229 1.66 -16.19 -4.32
C GLY A 229 2.10 -17.41 -5.11
N GLU A 230 1.54 -17.64 -6.30
CA GLU A 230 1.96 -18.73 -7.19
C GLU A 230 3.44 -18.60 -7.58
N SER A 231 3.93 -17.38 -7.82
CA SER A 231 5.34 -17.14 -8.15
C SER A 231 6.29 -17.53 -7.00
N LEU A 232 5.90 -17.24 -5.76
CA LEU A 232 6.66 -17.59 -4.57
C LEU A 232 6.64 -19.10 -4.32
N GLU A 233 5.49 -19.75 -4.51
CA GLU A 233 5.37 -21.19 -4.33
C GLU A 233 6.31 -21.99 -5.22
N GLN A 234 6.69 -21.46 -6.37
CA GLN A 234 7.65 -22.09 -7.28
C GLN A 234 9.12 -21.94 -6.84
N LYS A 235 9.40 -21.19 -5.76
CA LYS A 235 10.75 -20.96 -5.24
C LYS A 235 11.13 -22.04 -4.22
N TYR A 236 12.20 -22.76 -4.53
CA TYR A 236 12.84 -23.70 -3.62
C TYR A 236 13.82 -22.94 -2.71
N LEU A 237 13.41 -22.73 -1.47
CA LEU A 237 14.20 -22.07 -0.44
C LEU A 237 15.04 -23.10 0.31
N ARG A 238 16.36 -22.89 0.40
CA ARG A 238 17.27 -23.81 1.07
C ARG A 238 17.35 -23.54 2.56
N THR A 239 16.96 -24.52 3.36
CA THR A 239 17.06 -24.51 4.82
C THR A 239 17.88 -25.71 5.32
N ASP A 240 18.22 -25.75 6.61
CA ASP A 240 18.87 -26.92 7.20
C ASP A 240 17.93 -28.15 7.27
N ALA A 241 16.61 -27.97 7.10
CA ALA A 241 15.64 -29.06 6.98
C ALA A 241 15.53 -29.61 5.55
N GLY A 242 16.14 -28.95 4.56
CA GLY A 242 16.02 -29.27 3.13
C GLY A 242 15.53 -28.08 2.31
N GLU A 243 15.21 -28.35 1.04
CA GLU A 243 14.55 -27.39 0.17
C GLU A 243 13.06 -27.31 0.52
N VAL A 244 12.53 -26.10 0.68
CA VAL A 244 11.12 -25.86 1.03
C VAL A 244 10.47 -24.91 0.04
N ASN A 245 9.18 -25.11 -0.20
CA ASN A 245 8.31 -24.16 -0.87
C ASN A 245 7.33 -23.58 0.15
N VAL A 246 6.98 -22.31 0.00
CA VAL A 246 6.11 -21.60 0.94
C VAL A 246 4.87 -21.12 0.20
N SER A 247 3.70 -21.42 0.76
CA SER A 247 2.42 -20.95 0.26
C SER A 247 1.72 -20.11 1.32
N PHE A 248 1.20 -18.96 0.89
CA PHE A 248 0.39 -18.06 1.70
C PHE A 248 -1.12 -18.33 1.58
N TRP A 249 -1.50 -19.31 0.74
CA TRP A 249 -2.89 -19.56 0.39
C TRP A 249 -3.16 -21.06 0.25
N ASN A 250 -4.29 -21.53 0.75
CA ASN A 250 -4.79 -22.87 0.46
C ASN A 250 -6.29 -22.84 0.18
N ASP A 251 -6.80 -23.93 -0.39
CA ASP A 251 -8.21 -24.07 -0.78
C ASP A 251 -9.12 -24.56 0.37
N GLY A 252 -8.62 -24.56 1.60
CA GLY A 252 -9.36 -24.92 2.80
C GLY A 252 -10.46 -23.92 3.14
N ASP A 253 -11.60 -24.43 3.62
CA ASP A 253 -12.77 -23.62 4.01
C ASP A 253 -12.49 -22.67 5.19
N ASP A 254 -11.43 -22.93 5.95
CA ASP A 254 -10.98 -22.17 7.12
C ASP A 254 -9.90 -21.13 6.79
N TRP A 255 -9.31 -21.15 5.59
CA TRP A 255 -8.30 -20.16 5.21
C TRP A 255 -8.91 -18.76 5.10
N ARG A 256 -8.29 -17.80 5.80
CA ARG A 256 -8.67 -16.39 5.76
C ARG A 256 -7.43 -15.52 5.96
N LEU A 257 -7.41 -14.38 5.27
CA LEU A 257 -6.56 -13.25 5.60
C LEU A 257 -7.34 -12.31 6.52
N LEU A 258 -6.83 -12.07 7.73
CA LEU A 258 -7.51 -11.28 8.76
C LEU A 258 -6.59 -10.18 9.29
N PRO A 259 -7.11 -9.05 9.77
CA PRO A 259 -6.34 -8.14 10.62
C PRO A 259 -5.70 -8.91 11.79
N GLU A 260 -4.46 -8.60 12.15
CA GLU A 260 -3.67 -9.36 13.14
C GLU A 260 -4.44 -9.63 14.44
N ARG A 261 -5.18 -8.64 14.94
CA ARG A 261 -6.00 -8.81 16.14
C ARG A 261 -7.07 -9.89 15.98
N GLU A 262 -7.80 -9.88 14.86
CA GLU A 262 -8.84 -10.88 14.58
C GLU A 262 -8.25 -12.26 14.33
N TYR A 263 -7.06 -12.31 13.72
CA TYR A 263 -6.30 -13.54 13.55
C TYR A 263 -5.94 -14.16 14.91
N LEU A 264 -5.36 -13.37 15.83
CA LEU A 264 -5.04 -13.81 17.20
C LEU A 264 -6.29 -14.27 17.97
N ASP A 265 -7.40 -13.52 17.86
CA ASP A 265 -8.67 -13.87 18.50
C ASP A 265 -9.23 -15.21 17.95
N SER A 266 -8.97 -15.52 16.67
CA SER A 266 -9.38 -16.79 16.06
C SER A 266 -8.56 -17.99 16.56
N LEU A 267 -7.27 -17.80 16.84
CA LEU A 267 -6.40 -18.82 17.42
C LEU A 267 -6.80 -19.14 18.87
N ALA A 268 -7.10 -18.12 19.67
CA ALA A 268 -7.54 -18.32 21.05
C ALA A 268 -8.86 -19.12 21.15
N GLN A 269 -9.77 -18.94 20.19
CA GLN A 269 -11.05 -19.68 20.14
C GLN A 269 -10.88 -21.14 19.72
N SER A 270 -9.90 -21.46 18.87
CA SER A 270 -9.64 -22.84 18.44
C SER A 270 -9.02 -23.66 19.59
N GLU A 271 -8.15 -23.06 20.40
CA GLU A 271 -7.55 -23.69 21.58
C GLU A 271 -8.59 -24.05 22.66
N ASP A 272 -9.55 -23.17 22.93
CA ASP A 272 -10.60 -23.40 23.94
C ASP A 272 -11.56 -24.53 23.51
N MET A 273 -11.86 -24.63 22.20
CA MET A 273 -12.63 -25.75 21.65
C MET A 273 -11.87 -27.09 21.68
N GLY A 274 -10.55 -27.08 21.54
CA GLY A 274 -9.70 -28.27 21.65
C GLY A 274 -9.65 -28.84 23.08
N MET A 275 -9.70 -27.98 24.10
CA MET A 275 -9.70 -28.38 25.51
C MET A 275 -11.07 -28.82 26.04
N GLY A 276 -12.17 -28.40 25.38
CA GLY A 276 -13.55 -28.75 25.76
C GLY A 276 -14.01 -30.17 25.41
N VAL A 277 -13.23 -30.93 24.61
CA VAL A 277 -13.59 -32.30 24.16
C VAL A 277 -12.98 -33.41 25.06
N MET A 278 -12.21 -33.05 26.09
CA MET A 278 -11.58 -34.01 27.02
C MET A 278 -12.21 -34.08 28.43
N THR A 279 -13.55 -34.07 28.53
CA THR A 279 -14.26 -34.37 29.80
C THR A 279 -15.32 -35.44 29.66
#